data_AF-A0A349AYD1-F1
#
_entry.id   AF-A0A349AYD1-F1
#
_cell.length_a   1.000
_cell.length_b   1.000
_cell.length_c   1.000
_cell.angle_alpha   90.00
_cell.angle_beta   90.00
_cell.angle_gamma   90.00
#
_symmetry.space_group_name_H-M   'P 1'
#
loop_
_entity.id
_entity.type
_entity.pdbx_description
1 polymer ?
#
loop_
_entity_poly.entity_id
_entity_poly.type
_entity_poly.pdbx_seq_one_letter_code
_entity_poly.pdbx_strand_id
1 'polypeptide(L)' 'MLHLSDIHLMPNDTKRTAWLRSLADLEPDLVVNTGDNISHPGAIPVLVDALQPLLAVPGVFV' A
#
# COMPACT_ATOMS: atom_id res chain seq x y z
N MET A 1 -8.35 10.27 -6.76
CA MET A 1 -7.95 8.92 -7.23
C MET A 1 -6.46 8.74 -6.98
N LEU A 2 -6.08 7.67 -6.27
CA LEU A 2 -4.71 7.32 -5.94
C LEU A 2 -4.27 6.08 -6.74
N HIS A 3 -3.10 6.14 -7.38
CA HIS A 3 -2.49 5.02 -8.10
C HIS A 3 -1.24 4.56 -7.36
N LEU A 4 -1.13 3.26 -7.11
CA LEU A 4 0.02 2.61 -6.50
C LEU A 4 0.54 1.53 -7.44
N SER A 5 1.85 1.53 -7.66
CA SER A 5 2.56 0.49 -8.39
C SER A 5 3.90 0.21 -7.73
N ASP A 6 4.48 -0.95 -8.03
CA ASP A 6 5.89 -1.27 -7.77
C ASP A 6 6.33 -1.03 -6.32
N ILE A 7 5.45 -1.35 -5.35
CA ILE A 7 5.74 -1.07 -3.94
C ILE A 7 6.98 -1.83 -3.47
N HIS A 8 7.23 -3.06 -3.96
CA HIS A 8 8.45 -3.83 -3.69
C HIS A 8 8.85 -3.85 -2.20
N LEU A 9 7.87 -4.08 -1.32
CA LEU A 9 8.05 -3.95 0.12
C LEU A 9 8.90 -5.08 0.68
N MET A 10 9.81 -4.74 1.60
CA MET A 10 10.61 -5.67 2.41
C MET A 10 10.12 -5.66 3.87
N PRO A 11 10.35 -6.72 4.67
CA PRO A 11 9.77 -6.84 6.01
C PRO A 11 10.15 -5.72 6.99
N ASN A 12 11.29 -5.05 6.77
CA ASN A 12 11.81 -4.00 7.64
C ASN A 12 11.77 -2.61 7.00
N ASP A 13 11.00 -2.40 5.93
CA ASP A 13 10.93 -1.13 5.21
C ASP A 13 10.00 -0.10 5.90
N THR A 14 10.38 0.31 7.10
CA THR A 14 9.57 1.16 7.98
C THR A 14 9.23 2.52 7.37
N LYS A 15 10.15 3.08 6.56
CA LYS A 15 9.92 4.37 5.88
C LYS A 15 8.85 4.26 4.80
N ARG A 16 8.92 3.23 3.95
CA ARG A 16 7.90 3.00 2.92
C ARG A 16 6.56 2.64 3.52
N THR A 17 6.54 1.85 4.59
CA THR A 17 5.32 1.56 5.36
C THR A 17 4.67 2.84 5.89
N ALA A 18 5.44 3.72 6.56
CA ALA A 18 4.91 4.98 7.08
C ALA A 18 4.40 5.90 5.95
N TRP A 19 5.14 5.97 4.84
CA TRP A 19 4.74 6.73 3.67
C TRP A 19 3.42 6.22 3.08
N LEU A 20 3.29 4.90 2.84
CA LEU A 20 2.05 4.29 2.32
C LEU A 20 0.85 4.61 3.22
N ARG A 21 1.02 4.52 4.55
CA ARG A 21 -0.04 4.84 5.51
C ARG A 21 -0.49 6.30 5.41
N SER A 22 0.46 7.23 5.29
CA SER A 22 0.16 8.67 5.17
C SER A 22 -0.60 9.04 3.90
N LEU A 23 -0.62 8.18 2.88
CA LEU A 23 -1.38 8.46 1.66
C LEU A 23 -2.89 8.51 1.91
N ALA A 24 -3.38 7.95 3.02
CA ALA A 24 -4.78 8.09 3.42
C ALA A 24 -5.14 9.54 3.79
N ASP A 25 -4.18 10.35 4.22
CA ASP A 25 -4.39 11.77 4.53
C ASP A 25 -4.68 12.61 3.27
N LEU A 26 -4.49 12.03 2.08
CA LEU A 26 -4.89 12.63 0.81
C LEU A 26 -6.38 12.47 0.50
N GLU A 27 -7.13 11.77 1.36
CA GLU A 27 -8.57 11.51 1.24
C GLU A 27 -8.98 11.01 -0.17
N PRO A 28 -8.37 9.94 -0.72
CA PRO A 28 -8.71 9.48 -2.06
C PRO A 28 -10.11 8.85 -2.09
N ASP A 29 -10.88 9.12 -3.16
CA ASP A 29 -12.17 8.45 -3.40
C ASP A 29 -12.06 7.05 -4.03
N LEU A 30 -10.88 6.73 -4.57
CA LEU A 30 -10.59 5.48 -5.29
C LEU A 30 -9.10 5.18 -5.23
N VAL A 31 -8.74 3.93 -4.95
CA VAL A 31 -7.36 3.42 -4.97
C VAL A 31 -7.21 2.38 -6.09
N VAL A 32 -6.23 2.56 -6.96
CA VAL A 32 -5.83 1.56 -7.97
C VAL A 32 -4.45 1.03 -7.61
N ASN A 33 -4.33 -0.28 -7.45
CA ASN A 33 -3.06 -0.96 -7.21
C ASN A 33 -2.76 -1.89 -8.39
N THR A 34 -1.61 -1.69 -9.06
CA THR A 34 -1.24 -2.45 -10.26
C THR A 34 -0.32 -3.64 -9.96
N GLY A 35 -0.20 -4.06 -8.70
CA GLY A 35 0.63 -5.18 -8.29
C GLY A 35 2.09 -4.83 -7.97
N ASP A 36 2.89 -5.89 -7.91
CA ASP A 36 4.30 -5.90 -7.51
C ASP A 36 4.57 -5.28 -6.12
N ASN A 37 3.75 -5.71 -5.15
CA ASN A 37 3.71 -5.06 -3.85
C ASN A 37 4.80 -5.52 -2.86
N ILE A 38 5.34 -6.74 -3.01
CA ILE A 38 6.28 -7.35 -2.06
C ILE A 38 7.52 -7.91 -2.76
N SER A 39 8.68 -7.75 -2.14
CA SER A 39 9.94 -8.37 -2.58
C SER A 39 10.36 -9.55 -1.70
N HIS A 40 9.57 -9.87 -0.66
CA HIS A 40 9.84 -10.96 0.27
C HIS A 40 8.54 -11.46 0.93
N PRO A 41 8.33 -12.77 1.15
CA PRO A 41 7.10 -13.30 1.75
C PRO A 41 6.78 -12.71 3.13
N GLY A 42 7.81 -12.46 3.94
CA GLY A 42 7.68 -11.80 5.24
C GLY A 42 7.17 -10.35 5.19
N ALA A 43 7.06 -9.73 4.00
CA ALA A 43 6.51 -8.39 3.83
C ALA A 43 4.98 -8.40 3.72
N ILE A 44 4.33 -9.56 3.56
CA ILE A 44 2.85 -9.66 3.50
C ILE A 44 2.17 -8.98 4.71
N PRO A 45 2.49 -9.32 5.98
CA PRO A 45 1.85 -8.66 7.12
C PRO A 45 2.16 -7.16 7.18
N VAL A 46 3.36 -6.76 6.73
CA VAL A 46 3.79 -5.35 6.71
C VAL A 46 3.03 -4.56 5.64
N LEU A 47 2.80 -5.15 4.47
CA LEU A 47 2.03 -4.55 3.39
C LEU A 47 0.56 -4.38 3.80
N VAL A 48 -0.03 -5.40 4.44
CA VAL A 48 -1.40 -5.32 4.94
C VAL A 48 -1.55 -4.20 5.95
N ASP A 49 -0.60 -4.08 6.89
CA ASP A 49 -0.59 -2.95 7.82
C ASP A 49 -0.40 -1.61 7.11
N ALA A 50 0.55 -1.52 6.17
CA ALA A 50 0.86 -0.30 5.43
C ALA A 50 -0.34 0.23 4.63
N LEU A 51 -1.12 -0.67 4.03
CA LEU A 51 -2.28 -0.33 3.21
C LEU A 51 -3.58 -0.25 4.01
N GLN A 52 -3.61 -0.71 5.27
CA GLN A 52 -4.84 -0.78 6.09
C GLN A 52 -5.68 0.50 6.07
N PRO A 53 -5.12 1.72 6.18
CA PRO A 53 -5.90 2.96 6.11
C PRO A 53 -6.59 3.19 4.75
N LEU A 54 -5.99 2.69 3.67
CA LEU A 54 -6.50 2.82 2.30
C LEU A 54 -7.56 1.76 1.95
N LEU A 55 -7.70 0.69 2.75
CA LEU A 55 -8.68 -0.39 2.51
C LEU A 55 -10.13 0.02 2.80
N ALA A 56 -10.37 1.17 3.43
CA ALA A 56 -11.71 1.71 3.63
C ALA A 56 -12.26 2.43 2.37
N VAL A 57 -11.40 2.69 1.40
CA VAL A 57 -11.74 3.35 0.13
C VAL A 57 -12.01 2.28 -0.93
N PRO A 58 -12.94 2.48 -1.87
CA PRO A 58 -13.09 1.60 -3.02
C PRO A 58 -11.74 1.33 -3.69
N GLY A 59 -11.45 0.04 -3.94
CA GLY A 59 -10.17 -0.43 -4.45
C GLY A 59 -10.32 -1.24 -5.73
N VAL A 60 -9.40 -1.04 -6.68
CA VAL A 60 -9.25 -1.88 -7.88
C VAL A 60 -7.82 -2.42 -7.92
N PHE A 61 -7.71 -3.71 -8.24
CA PHE A 61 -6.45 -4.38 -8.51
C PHE A 61 -6.38 -4.79 -9.98
N VAL A 62 -5.26 -4.52 -10.65
CA VAL A 62 -5.03 -4.80 -12.08
C VAL A 62 -3.77 -5.60 -12.26
#